data_AF-A0A8B8B0U3-F1
#
_entry.id   AF-A0A8B8B0U3-F1
#
_cell.length_a   1.000
_cell.length_b   1.000
_cell.length_c   1.000
_cell.angle_alpha   90.00
_cell.angle_beta   90.00
_cell.angle_gamma   90.00
#
_symmetry.space_group_name_H-M   'P 1'
#
loop_
_entity.id
_entity.type
_entity.pdbx_description
1 polymer ?
#
loop_
_entity_poly.entity_id
_entity_poly.type
_entity_poly.pdbx_seq_one_letter_code
_entity_poly.pdbx_strand_id
1 'polypeptide(L)'
;MTCTAPAAIPNGYFVGAKVTYAVNDIIQYVCDNHYVMSGSPSVICDTTGVWLPASGGSMPECSISYFSNVWFILLITLVGFITIIVIIVILIVCYKYGCKCQTDKEG
;
A
#
# COMPACT_ATOMS: atom_id res chain seq x y z
N MET A 1 -22.47 -31.07 -7.93
CA MET A 1 -21.94 -30.27 -6.80
C MET A 1 -22.18 -28.81 -7.11
N THR A 2 -22.42 -27.99 -6.11
CA THR A 2 -22.68 -26.55 -6.25
C THR A 2 -21.98 -25.82 -5.14
N CYS A 3 -21.45 -24.62 -5.42
CA CYS A 3 -20.92 -23.76 -4.37
C CYS A 3 -22.04 -22.91 -3.77
N THR A 4 -21.98 -22.69 -2.47
CA THR A 4 -22.80 -21.68 -1.80
C THR A 4 -22.23 -20.30 -2.08
N ALA A 5 -22.96 -19.26 -1.65
CA ALA A 5 -22.47 -17.89 -1.71
C ALA A 5 -21.04 -17.79 -1.13
N PRO A 6 -20.10 -17.20 -1.89
CA PRO A 6 -18.72 -17.05 -1.45
C PRO A 6 -18.62 -16.08 -0.26
N ALA A 7 -17.56 -16.22 0.53
CA ALA A 7 -17.36 -15.38 1.71
C ALA A 7 -17.14 -13.91 1.31
N ALA A 8 -17.67 -12.98 2.11
CA ALA A 8 -17.31 -11.58 1.98
C ALA A 8 -15.84 -11.38 2.38
N ILE A 9 -15.15 -10.48 1.68
CA ILE A 9 -13.80 -10.08 2.03
C ILE A 9 -13.85 -8.72 2.74
N PRO A 10 -12.97 -8.44 3.72
CA PRO A 10 -12.88 -7.12 4.33
C PRO A 10 -12.51 -6.05 3.30
N ASN A 11 -13.13 -4.88 3.38
CA ASN A 11 -12.85 -3.72 2.50
C ASN A 11 -13.04 -4.03 1.01
N GLY A 12 -13.98 -4.91 0.70
CA GLY A 12 -14.35 -5.25 -0.66
C GLY A 12 -15.69 -5.98 -0.70
N TYR A 13 -16.19 -6.16 -1.90
CA TYR A 13 -17.47 -6.82 -2.18
C TYR A 13 -17.39 -7.58 -3.50
N PHE A 14 -18.32 -8.49 -3.72
CA PHE A 14 -18.47 -9.17 -5.01
C PHE A 14 -19.82 -8.83 -5.62
N VAL A 15 -19.89 -8.83 -6.96
CA VAL A 15 -21.09 -8.46 -7.71
C VAL A 15 -21.81 -9.74 -8.19
N GLY A 16 -23.14 -9.72 -8.18
CA GLY A 16 -23.94 -10.84 -8.71
C GLY A 16 -24.09 -11.99 -7.72
N ALA A 17 -24.46 -11.68 -6.47
CA ALA A 17 -24.77 -12.67 -5.44
C ALA A 17 -25.95 -13.56 -5.86
N LYS A 18 -25.72 -14.87 -5.89
CA LYS A 18 -26.73 -15.92 -6.13
C LYS A 18 -26.81 -16.82 -4.89
N VAL A 19 -27.93 -17.52 -4.73
CA VAL A 19 -28.13 -18.49 -3.65
C VAL A 19 -27.21 -19.71 -3.83
N THR A 20 -27.01 -20.14 -5.07
CA THR A 20 -26.17 -21.27 -5.46
C THR A 20 -25.43 -21.00 -6.78
N TYR A 21 -24.24 -21.59 -6.91
CA TYR A 21 -23.35 -21.46 -8.06
C TYR A 21 -23.00 -22.84 -8.62
N ALA A 22 -22.99 -22.96 -9.95
CA ALA A 22 -22.60 -24.18 -10.63
C ALA A 22 -21.07 -24.34 -10.65
N VAL A 23 -20.59 -25.58 -10.81
CA VAL A 23 -19.16 -25.83 -11.05
C VAL A 23 -18.71 -25.06 -12.29
N ASN A 24 -17.54 -24.43 -12.20
CA ASN A 24 -16.96 -23.50 -13.16
C ASN A 24 -17.61 -22.12 -13.23
N ASP A 25 -18.59 -21.79 -12.36
CA ASP A 25 -19.02 -20.40 -12.21
C ASP A 25 -17.87 -19.56 -11.67
N ILE A 26 -17.70 -18.37 -12.23
CA ILE A 26 -16.68 -17.40 -11.84
C ILE A 26 -17.37 -16.16 -11.30
N ILE A 27 -16.91 -15.68 -10.16
CA ILE A 27 -17.31 -14.38 -9.60
C ILE A 27 -16.07 -13.52 -9.36
N GLN A 28 -16.27 -12.21 -9.41
CA GLN A 28 -15.22 -11.22 -9.26
C GLN A 28 -15.45 -10.38 -8.01
N TYR A 29 -14.38 -10.21 -7.25
CA TYR A 29 -14.32 -9.28 -6.13
C TYR A 29 -13.85 -7.91 -6.61
N VAL A 30 -14.31 -6.90 -5.90
CA VAL A 30 -13.99 -5.48 -6.09
C VAL A 30 -13.62 -4.93 -4.72
N CYS A 31 -12.50 -4.22 -4.63
CA CYS A 31 -12.11 -3.55 -3.40
C CYS A 31 -12.80 -2.20 -3.25
N ASP A 32 -13.05 -1.81 -2.01
CA ASP A 32 -13.56 -0.49 -1.66
C ASP A 32 -12.53 0.60 -2.00
N ASN A 33 -12.99 1.86 -2.01
CA ASN A 33 -12.13 3.00 -2.31
C ASN A 33 -10.89 3.02 -1.40
N HIS A 34 -9.72 3.31 -1.99
CA HIS A 34 -8.38 3.32 -1.36
C HIS A 34 -7.76 1.95 -1.09
N TYR A 35 -8.49 0.86 -1.34
CA TYR A 35 -7.96 -0.50 -1.27
C TYR A 35 -7.61 -1.01 -2.67
N VAL A 36 -6.58 -1.84 -2.72
CA VAL A 36 -6.09 -2.54 -3.91
C VAL A 36 -6.15 -4.03 -3.71
N MET A 37 -6.47 -4.71 -4.80
CA MET A 37 -6.61 -6.15 -4.84
C MET A 37 -5.24 -6.83 -4.79
N SER A 38 -5.06 -7.70 -3.82
CA SER A 38 -3.96 -8.65 -3.71
C SER A 38 -4.48 -10.05 -4.00
N GLY A 39 -3.70 -10.85 -4.72
CA GLY A 39 -4.11 -12.19 -5.17
C GLY A 39 -5.01 -12.18 -6.41
N SER A 40 -5.76 -13.27 -6.61
CA SER A 40 -6.63 -13.43 -7.78
C SER A 40 -7.95 -12.66 -7.61
N PRO A 41 -8.29 -11.72 -8.51
CA PRO A 41 -9.50 -10.91 -8.36
C PRO A 41 -10.79 -11.69 -8.54
N SER A 42 -10.69 -12.86 -9.14
CA SER A 42 -11.80 -13.74 -9.46
C SER A 42 -11.60 -15.10 -8.82
N VAL A 43 -12.69 -15.69 -8.35
CA VAL A 43 -12.72 -17.06 -7.83
C VAL A 43 -13.66 -17.92 -8.68
N ILE A 44 -13.30 -19.19 -8.82
CA ILE A 44 -14.02 -20.21 -9.57
C ILE A 44 -14.60 -21.26 -8.61
N CYS A 45 -15.83 -21.68 -8.86
CA CYS A 45 -16.45 -22.78 -8.13
C CYS A 45 -15.87 -24.11 -8.61
N ASP A 46 -15.10 -24.78 -7.75
CA ASP A 46 -14.48 -26.05 -8.06
C ASP A 46 -15.47 -27.23 -8.03
N THR A 47 -15.09 -28.34 -8.66
CA THR A 47 -15.83 -29.61 -8.66
C THR A 47 -16.13 -30.15 -7.26
N THR A 48 -15.31 -29.80 -6.25
CA THR A 48 -15.52 -30.15 -4.85
C THR A 48 -16.57 -29.29 -4.13
N GLY A 49 -17.06 -28.21 -4.75
CA GLY A 49 -17.98 -27.26 -4.13
C GLY A 49 -17.29 -26.17 -3.31
N VAL A 50 -15.97 -26.02 -3.47
CA VAL A 50 -15.15 -24.99 -2.81
C VAL A 50 -14.76 -23.91 -3.82
N TRP A 51 -14.68 -22.66 -3.36
CA TRP A 51 -14.17 -21.56 -4.18
C TRP A 51 -12.65 -21.61 -4.26
N LEU A 52 -12.09 -21.45 -5.46
CA LEU A 52 -10.64 -21.40 -5.69
C LEU A 52 -10.25 -20.15 -6.49
N PRO A 53 -9.00 -19.67 -6.38
CA PRO A 53 -8.48 -18.57 -7.20
C PRO A 53 -8.51 -18.91 -8.68
N ALA A 54 -9.25 -18.16 -9.50
CA ALA A 54 -9.47 -18.51 -10.91
C ALA A 54 -8.20 -18.33 -11.78
N SER A 55 -7.32 -17.40 -11.43
CA SER A 55 -6.05 -17.17 -12.14
C SER A 55 -4.88 -18.00 -11.61
N GLY A 56 -5.10 -18.86 -10.60
CA GLY A 56 -4.03 -19.57 -9.90
C GLY A 56 -3.19 -18.62 -9.04
N GLY A 57 -3.17 -18.84 -7.73
CA GLY A 57 -2.47 -17.97 -6.79
C GLY A 57 -3.13 -17.99 -5.42
N SER A 58 -3.09 -16.86 -4.72
CA SER A 58 -3.79 -16.66 -3.45
C SER A 58 -5.24 -16.18 -3.68
N MET A 59 -6.06 -16.36 -2.65
CA MET A 59 -7.40 -15.79 -2.58
C MET A 59 -7.38 -14.25 -2.65
N PRO A 60 -8.48 -13.61 -3.11
CA PRO A 60 -8.58 -12.16 -3.16
C PRO A 60 -8.56 -11.54 -1.77
N GLU A 61 -7.68 -10.57 -1.57
CA GLU A 61 -7.62 -9.74 -0.37
C GLU A 61 -7.52 -8.26 -0.75
N CYS A 62 -8.22 -7.40 -0.02
CA CYS A 62 -8.16 -5.96 -0.22
C CYS A 62 -7.20 -5.34 0.80
N SER A 63 -6.07 -4.83 0.30
CA SER A 63 -5.02 -4.20 1.10
C SER A 63 -4.90 -2.72 0.75
N ILE A 64 -4.43 -1.86 1.66
CA ILE A 64 -4.37 -0.43 1.37
C ILE A 64 -3.19 -0.12 0.44
N SER A 65 -3.43 0.71 -0.59
CA SER A 65 -2.42 1.13 -1.59
C SER A 65 -1.42 2.18 -1.05
N TYR A 66 -0.87 1.99 0.16
CA TYR A 66 0.22 2.85 0.66
C TYR A 66 1.59 2.41 0.13
N PHE A 67 1.70 1.15 -0.30
CA PHE A 67 2.97 0.50 -0.57
C PHE A 67 3.75 1.03 -1.77
N SER A 68 3.10 1.67 -2.75
CA SER A 68 3.81 2.23 -3.90
C SER A 68 4.71 3.43 -3.54
N ASN A 69 4.49 4.04 -2.37
CA ASN A 69 5.16 5.29 -1.98
C ASN A 69 6.04 5.14 -0.74
N VAL A 70 6.13 3.95 -0.12
CA VAL A 70 6.87 3.78 1.14
C VAL A 70 8.36 4.07 0.95
N TRP A 71 8.96 3.56 -0.13
CA TRP A 71 10.36 3.87 -0.45
C TRP A 71 10.55 5.36 -0.73
N PHE A 72 9.60 6.01 -1.41
CA PHE A 72 9.67 7.44 -1.71
C PHE A 72 9.55 8.30 -0.44
N ILE A 73 8.68 7.92 0.51
CA ILE A 73 8.53 8.57 1.82
C ILE A 73 9.80 8.36 2.66
N LEU A 74 10.40 7.17 2.61
CA LEU A 74 11.68 6.90 3.28
C LEU A 74 12.82 7.73 2.67
N LEU A 75 12.85 7.92 1.34
CA LEU A 75 13.85 8.78 0.69
C LEU A 75 13.66 10.25 1.06
N ILE A 76 12.42 10.76 1.05
CA ILE A 76 12.14 12.15 1.41
C ILE A 76 12.51 12.43 2.86
N THR A 77 12.17 11.53 3.78
CA THR A 77 12.51 11.69 5.21
C THR A 77 14.02 11.63 5.44
N LEU A 78 14.74 10.74 4.76
CA LEU A 78 16.21 10.69 4.81
C LEU A 78 16.86 11.97 4.27
N VAL A 79 16.42 12.46 3.10
CA VAL A 79 16.92 13.72 2.52
C VAL A 79 16.58 14.89 3.43
N GLY A 80 15.35 14.97 3.95
CA GLY A 80 14.94 15.99 4.91
C GLY A 80 15.83 16.00 6.16
N PHE A 81 16.07 14.84 6.76
CA PHE A 81 16.94 14.72 7.92
C PHE A 81 18.38 15.14 7.63
N ILE A 82 18.93 14.76 6.47
CA ILE A 82 20.27 15.19 6.02
C ILE A 82 20.32 16.71 5.86
N THR A 83 19.31 17.32 5.24
CA THR A 83 19.27 18.80 5.08
C THR A 83 19.20 19.51 6.42
N ILE A 84 18.40 19.01 7.36
CA ILE A 84 18.30 19.56 8.73
C ILE A 84 19.66 19.43 9.45
N ILE A 85 20.34 18.29 9.35
CA ILE A 85 21.68 18.11 9.92
C ILE A 85 22.66 19.11 9.32
N VAL A 86 22.68 19.28 7.99
CA VAL A 86 23.58 20.22 7.31
C VAL A 86 23.31 21.65 7.78
N ILE A 87 22.04 22.07 7.88
CA ILE A 87 21.67 23.38 8.41
C ILE A 87 22.13 23.54 9.86
N ILE A 88 21.93 22.54 10.72
CA ILE A 88 22.38 22.57 12.11
C ILE A 88 23.91 22.67 12.19
N VAL A 89 24.64 21.90 11.39
CA VAL A 89 26.11 21.97 11.33
C VAL A 89 26.56 23.35 10.85
N ILE A 90 25.93 23.90 9.81
CA ILE A 90 26.21 25.26 9.34
C ILE A 90 25.95 26.27 10.44
N LEU A 91 24.84 26.18 11.18
CA LEU A 91 24.54 27.07 12.30
C LEU A 91 25.54 26.92 13.44
N ILE A 92 25.95 25.71 13.79
CA ILE A 92 26.96 25.45 14.82
C ILE A 92 28.32 26.02 14.39
N VAL A 93 28.69 25.84 13.12
CA VAL A 93 29.89 26.41 12.51
C VAL A 93 29.76 27.93 12.50
N CYS A 94 28.70 28.54 12.00
CA CYS A 94 28.47 29.98 12.07
C CYS A 94 28.45 30.50 13.51
N TYR A 95 27.96 29.75 14.49
CA TYR A 95 28.02 30.13 15.88
C TYR A 95 29.45 30.06 16.42
N LYS A 96 30.22 29.02 16.08
CA LYS A 96 31.63 28.83 16.48
C LYS A 96 32.62 29.75 15.76
N TYR A 97 32.41 30.00 14.48
CA TYR A 97 33.28 30.75 13.57
C TYR A 97 32.78 32.18 13.32
N GLY A 98 31.48 32.45 13.44
CA GLY A 98 30.89 33.79 13.45
C GLY A 98 31.02 34.49 14.80
N CYS A 99 31.30 33.76 15.89
CA CYS A 99 31.98 34.34 17.06
C CYS A 99 33.39 34.89 16.73
N LYS A 100 33.84 34.78 15.46
CA LYS A 100 35.13 35.27 14.96
C LYS A 100 35.02 36.25 13.79
N CYS A 101 33.83 36.80 13.50
CA CYS A 101 33.63 37.80 12.43
C CYS A 101 33.17 39.16 12.97
N GLN A 102 33.82 39.68 14.02
CA GLN A 102 33.55 41.03 14.51
C GLN A 102 34.82 41.82 14.89
N THR A 103 35.89 41.69 14.10
CA THR A 103 37.07 42.58 14.21
C THR A 103 37.65 43.06 12.88
N ASP A 104 36.91 43.03 11.78
CA ASP A 104 37.32 43.73 10.55
C ASP A 104 36.06 44.15 9.80
N LYS A 105 35.84 45.47 9.68
CA LYS A 105 34.99 46.23 8.74
C LYS A 105 34.19 47.36 9.40
N GLU A 106 34.88 48.32 10.00
CA GLU A 106 34.52 49.73 9.90
C GLU A 106 35.84 50.50 9.71
N GLY A 107 35.89 51.33 8.65
CA GLY A 107 37.00 52.23 8.36
C GLY A 107 36.94 53.50 9.20
#